data_AF-A0A973DIG8-F1
#
_entry.id   AF-A0A973DIG8-F1
#
_cell.length_a   1.000
_cell.length_b   1.000
_cell.length_c   1.000
_cell.angle_alpha   90.00
_cell.angle_beta   90.00
_cell.angle_gamma   90.00
#
_symmetry.space_group_name_H-M   'P 1'
#
loop_
_entity.id
_entity.type
_entity.pdbx_description
1 polymer ?
#
loop_
_entity_poly.entity_id
_entity_poly.type
_entity_poly.pdbx_seq_one_letter_code
_entity_poly.pdbx_strand_id
1 'polypeptide(L)'
;MNKLVGVISISFILSGCYSNWPQLDSFADHIDCDTTKSQLIALADQHQTAYQWDDQYQVLSVNKADDALAIQFVAVSYGSDLIRLDTVTAVKSQITFFGLDRTQGDPYLILRCNMPTLPKS
;
A
#
# COMPACT_ATOMS: atom_id res chain seq x y z
N MET A 1 -14.89 10.73 -53.93
CA MET A 1 -15.39 11.63 -52.88
C MET A 1 -15.38 10.86 -51.56
N ASN A 2 -14.76 11.45 -50.55
CA ASN A 2 -14.06 10.74 -49.49
C ASN A 2 -14.98 10.11 -48.43
N LYS A 3 -14.63 8.88 -48.05
CA LYS A 3 -15.24 8.10 -46.97
C LYS A 3 -14.92 8.75 -45.62
N LEU A 4 -15.87 9.49 -45.07
CA LEU A 4 -15.89 9.95 -43.68
C LEU A 4 -16.42 8.80 -42.80
N VAL A 5 -15.61 7.79 -42.54
CA VAL A 5 -15.94 6.76 -41.55
C VAL A 5 -14.66 6.34 -40.85
N GLY A 6 -14.58 6.57 -39.55
CA GLY A 6 -13.58 5.89 -38.70
C GLY A 6 -12.72 6.79 -37.83
N VAL A 7 -13.30 7.71 -37.06
CA VAL A 7 -12.62 8.33 -35.90
C VAL A 7 -13.52 8.24 -34.67
N ILE A 8 -13.99 7.04 -34.33
CA ILE A 8 -14.73 6.77 -33.09
C ILE A 8 -14.32 5.38 -32.57
N SER A 9 -13.02 5.14 -32.31
CA SER A 9 -12.59 3.83 -31.76
C SER A 9 -11.32 3.86 -30.92
N ILE A 10 -10.89 5.01 -30.38
CA ILE A 10 -9.68 5.09 -29.52
C ILE A 10 -10.02 5.44 -28.06
N SER A 11 -11.25 5.86 -27.76
CA SER A 11 -11.60 6.36 -26.42
C SER A 11 -11.86 5.27 -25.35
N PHE A 12 -11.84 3.99 -25.70
CA PHE A 12 -12.15 2.89 -24.76
C PHE A 12 -10.92 2.16 -24.19
N ILE A 13 -9.70 2.52 -24.60
CA ILE A 13 -8.46 1.84 -24.14
C ILE A 13 -7.76 2.60 -22.99
N LEU A 14 -8.19 3.82 -22.67
CA LEU A 14 -7.55 4.67 -21.66
C LEU A 14 -8.19 4.59 -20.25
N SER A 15 -9.34 3.92 -20.11
CA SER A 15 -10.00 3.75 -18.81
C SER A 15 -9.35 2.68 -17.92
N GLY A 16 -8.39 1.89 -18.43
CA GLY A 16 -7.71 0.83 -17.70
C GLY A 16 -6.38 1.21 -17.03
N CYS A 17 -5.86 2.44 -17.22
CA CYS A 17 -4.49 2.80 -16.84
C CYS A 17 -4.38 3.82 -15.70
N TYR A 18 -5.43 4.01 -14.88
CA TYR A 18 -5.41 5.07 -13.86
C TYR A 18 -5.87 4.64 -12.46
N SER A 19 -6.13 3.35 -12.24
CA SER A 19 -6.29 2.84 -10.88
C SER A 19 -5.06 2.00 -10.55
N ASN A 20 -4.05 2.63 -9.93
CA ASN A 20 -2.89 1.95 -9.35
C ASN A 20 -3.26 1.16 -8.07
N TRP A 21 -4.48 1.41 -7.63
CA TRP A 21 -5.01 1.01 -6.36
C TRP A 21 -5.36 -0.49 -6.19
N PRO A 22 -5.80 -1.23 -7.24
CA PRO A 22 -6.07 -2.66 -7.13
C PRO A 22 -4.83 -3.46 -6.69
N GLN A 23 -3.63 -2.96 -6.94
CA GLN A 23 -2.39 -3.67 -6.63
C GLN A 23 -1.99 -3.51 -5.17
N LEU A 24 -2.22 -2.35 -4.56
CA LEU A 24 -2.00 -2.12 -3.13
C LEU A 24 -3.14 -2.70 -2.28
N ASP A 25 -4.39 -2.65 -2.75
CA ASP A 25 -5.49 -3.39 -2.12
C ASP A 25 -5.21 -4.90 -2.17
N SER A 26 -4.84 -5.43 -3.34
CA SER A 26 -4.49 -6.85 -3.48
C SER A 26 -3.26 -7.23 -2.65
N PHE A 27 -2.27 -6.34 -2.48
CA PHE A 27 -1.16 -6.56 -1.55
C PHE A 27 -1.67 -6.65 -0.11
N ALA A 28 -2.52 -5.70 0.31
CA ALA A 28 -3.04 -5.61 1.67
C ALA A 28 -3.92 -6.83 2.05
N ASP A 29 -4.66 -7.39 1.10
CA ASP A 29 -5.51 -8.58 1.31
C ASP A 29 -4.72 -9.84 1.70
N HIS A 30 -3.41 -9.89 1.45
CA HIS A 30 -2.55 -11.01 1.81
C HIS A 30 -1.81 -10.80 3.15
N ILE A 31 -2.10 -9.70 3.85
CA ILE A 31 -1.48 -9.39 5.14
C ILE A 31 -2.37 -9.90 6.27
N ASP A 32 -1.82 -10.77 7.09
CA ASP A 32 -2.42 -11.21 8.35
C ASP A 32 -1.51 -10.84 9.55
N CYS A 33 -2.02 -11.09 10.76
CA CYS A 33 -1.30 -10.75 11.99
C CYS A 33 -0.06 -11.60 12.27
N ASP A 34 0.10 -12.72 11.58
CA ASP A 34 1.27 -13.58 11.68
C ASP A 34 2.28 -13.32 10.55
N THR A 35 1.95 -12.40 9.64
CA THR A 35 2.80 -12.03 8.52
C THR A 35 4.06 -11.34 9.02
N THR A 36 5.20 -11.90 8.62
CA THR A 36 6.52 -11.42 8.99
C THR A 36 7.04 -10.35 8.03
N LYS A 37 8.02 -9.56 8.48
CA LYS A 37 8.70 -8.56 7.62
C LYS A 37 9.22 -9.16 6.31
N SER A 38 9.84 -10.34 6.36
CA SER A 38 10.39 -11.00 5.16
C SER A 38 9.31 -11.43 4.18
N GLN A 39 8.16 -11.91 4.66
CA GLN A 39 7.01 -12.24 3.81
C GLN A 39 6.44 -10.99 3.11
N LEU A 40 6.34 -9.86 3.81
CA LEU A 40 5.89 -8.61 3.21
C LEU A 40 6.85 -8.09 2.14
N ILE A 41 8.16 -8.20 2.35
CA ILE A 41 9.16 -7.82 1.35
C ILE A 41 9.02 -8.70 0.11
N ALA A 42 8.90 -10.02 0.28
CA ALA A 42 8.67 -10.94 -0.83
C ALA A 42 7.37 -10.64 -1.60
N LEU A 43 6.30 -10.28 -0.87
CA LEU A 43 5.04 -9.85 -1.45
C LEU A 43 5.20 -8.52 -2.21
N ALA A 44 6.02 -7.60 -1.71
CA ALA A 44 6.24 -6.30 -2.34
C ALA A 44 6.97 -6.47 -3.67
N ASP A 45 7.96 -7.35 -3.70
CA ASP A 45 8.66 -7.75 -4.93
C ASP A 45 7.70 -8.39 -5.94
N GLN A 46 6.85 -9.33 -5.49
CA GLN A 46 5.86 -10.00 -6.34
C GLN A 46 4.87 -8.99 -6.97
N HIS A 47 4.46 -7.97 -6.22
CA HIS A 47 3.51 -6.95 -6.67
C HIS A 47 4.19 -5.74 -7.34
N GLN A 48 5.53 -5.79 -7.51
CA GLN A 48 6.33 -4.71 -8.10
C GLN A 48 6.04 -3.36 -7.43
N THR A 49 6.01 -3.34 -6.10
CA THR A 49 5.85 -2.13 -5.28
C THR A 49 7.20 -1.74 -4.69
N ALA A 50 7.48 -0.44 -4.60
CA ALA A 50 8.66 0.02 -3.86
C ALA A 50 8.41 -0.17 -2.36
N TYR A 51 9.48 -0.39 -1.60
CA TYR A 51 9.39 -0.49 -0.15
C TYR A 51 10.60 0.13 0.53
N GLN A 52 10.41 0.58 1.77
CA GLN A 52 11.46 1.13 2.62
C GLN A 52 11.22 0.70 4.06
N TRP A 53 12.27 0.21 4.71
CA TRP A 53 12.25 -0.14 6.12
C TRP A 53 12.83 1.00 6.97
N ASP A 54 12.13 1.35 8.04
CA ASP A 54 12.58 2.28 9.07
C ASP A 54 12.89 1.52 10.36
N ASP A 55 14.17 1.32 10.65
CA ASP A 55 14.64 0.64 11.85
C ASP A 55 14.33 1.40 13.15
N GLN A 56 14.19 2.73 13.10
CA GLN A 56 13.95 3.53 14.29
C GLN A 56 12.50 3.36 14.77
N TYR A 57 11.55 3.36 13.83
CA TYR A 57 10.14 3.21 14.16
C TYR A 57 9.60 1.80 13.93
N GLN A 58 10.39 0.87 13.39
CA GLN A 58 9.97 -0.49 13.05
C GLN A 58 8.78 -0.49 12.07
N VAL A 59 8.87 0.36 11.04
CA VAL A 59 7.82 0.54 10.03
C VAL A 59 8.34 0.07 8.68
N LEU A 60 7.56 -0.76 7.99
CA LEU A 60 7.72 -1.03 6.57
C LEU A 60 6.76 -0.15 5.79
N SER A 61 7.30 0.80 5.04
CA SER A 61 6.56 1.58 4.06
C SER A 61 6.57 0.83 2.73
N VAL A 62 5.39 0.62 2.13
CA VAL A 62 5.24 0.04 0.79
C VAL A 62 4.48 1.03 -0.06
N ASN A 63 5.02 1.43 -1.21
CA ASN A 63 4.44 2.48 -2.03
C ASN A 63 4.38 2.11 -3.51
N LYS A 64 3.35 2.63 -4.18
CA LYS A 64 3.21 2.52 -5.63
C LYS A 64 2.58 3.79 -6.18
N ALA A 65 3.32 4.46 -7.06
CA ALA A 65 2.97 5.79 -7.54
C ALA A 65 2.69 6.74 -6.35
N ASP A 66 1.47 7.23 -6.23
CA ASP A 66 1.05 8.24 -5.25
C ASP A 66 0.42 7.64 -3.98
N ASP A 67 0.34 6.31 -3.90
CA ASP A 67 -0.30 5.61 -2.79
C ASP A 67 0.72 4.87 -1.93
N ALA A 68 0.39 4.69 -0.64
CA ALA A 68 1.29 4.08 0.33
C ALA A 68 0.56 3.25 1.39
N LEU A 69 1.23 2.19 1.84
CA LEU A 69 0.94 1.41 3.03
C LEU A 69 2.05 1.64 4.05
N ALA A 70 1.69 1.90 5.30
CA ALA A 70 2.61 1.88 6.42
C ALA A 70 2.26 0.68 7.31
N ILE A 71 3.21 -0.22 7.48
CA ILE A 71 3.04 -1.47 8.22
C ILE A 71 3.92 -1.39 9.45
N GLN A 72 3.29 -1.19 10.60
CA GLN A 72 3.93 -1.00 11.89
C GLN A 72 4.18 -2.36 12.55
N PHE A 73 5.40 -2.53 13.05
CA PHE A 73 5.80 -3.65 13.88
C PHE A 73 6.08 -3.20 15.30
N VAL A 74 5.88 -4.10 16.27
CA VAL A 74 6.20 -3.87 17.69
C VAL A 74 7.02 -5.03 18.22
N ALA A 75 7.92 -4.73 19.17
CA ALA A 75 8.67 -5.76 19.88
C ALA A 75 7.73 -6.61 20.74
N VAL A 76 7.91 -7.93 20.69
CA VAL A 76 7.09 -8.89 21.44
C VAL A 76 7.47 -8.92 22.93
N SER A 77 8.73 -8.65 23.24
CA SER A 77 9.22 -8.53 24.61
C SER A 77 10.32 -7.46 24.73
N TYR A 78 10.49 -6.92 25.94
CA TYR A 78 11.46 -5.85 26.19
C TYR A 78 12.88 -6.35 25.94
N GLY A 79 13.62 -5.64 25.08
CA GLY A 79 14.98 -6.02 24.70
C GLY A 79 15.07 -7.22 23.74
N SER A 80 13.95 -7.64 23.14
CA SER A 80 13.96 -8.67 22.09
C SER A 80 13.98 -8.05 20.71
N ASP A 81 14.77 -8.65 19.82
CA ASP A 81 14.76 -8.37 18.37
C ASP A 81 13.55 -9.01 17.67
N LEU A 82 12.72 -9.78 18.40
CA LEU A 82 11.50 -10.36 17.86
C LEU A 82 10.42 -9.28 17.75
N ILE A 83 10.05 -9.00 16.51
CA ILE A 83 8.99 -8.05 16.16
C ILE A 83 7.79 -8.77 15.58
N ARG A 84 6.60 -8.22 15.82
CA ARG A 84 5.34 -8.69 15.24
C ARG A 84 4.56 -7.53 14.66
N LEU A 85 3.77 -7.83 13.64
CA LEU A 85 2.93 -6.86 12.96
C LEU A 85 1.83 -6.39 13.90
N ASP A 86 1.76 -5.08 14.15
CA ASP A 86 0.77 -4.46 15.02
C ASP A 86 -0.36 -3.82 14.21
N THR A 87 -0.01 -2.96 13.26
CA THR A 87 -0.99 -2.23 12.46
C THR A 87 -0.57 -2.10 11.01
N VAL A 88 -1.57 -2.08 10.12
CA VAL A 88 -1.42 -1.70 8.71
C VAL A 88 -2.31 -0.50 8.48
N THR A 89 -1.72 0.61 8.04
CA THR A 89 -2.42 1.82 7.62
C THR A 89 -2.16 2.08 6.15
N ALA A 90 -3.15 2.62 5.45
CA ALA A 90 -3.04 3.02 4.06
C ALA A 90 -3.32 4.50 3.90
N VAL A 91 -2.65 5.09 2.92
CA VAL A 91 -2.94 6.42 2.41
C VAL A 91 -3.21 6.28 0.92
N LYS A 92 -4.39 6.73 0.50
CA LYS A 92 -4.80 6.79 -0.91
C LYS A 92 -4.73 8.22 -1.41
N SER A 93 -4.19 8.41 -2.59
CA SER A 93 -4.28 9.66 -3.30
C SER A 93 -5.62 9.78 -4.02
N GLN A 94 -6.24 10.96 -3.93
CA GLN A 94 -7.41 11.33 -4.70
C GLN A 94 -6.95 11.95 -6.02
N ILE A 95 -7.43 11.38 -7.12
CA ILE A 95 -7.12 11.82 -8.47
C ILE A 95 -8.33 12.57 -9.03
N THR A 96 -8.16 13.84 -9.36
CA THR A 96 -9.20 14.70 -9.94
C THR A 96 -8.72 15.23 -11.30
N PHE A 97 -9.62 15.90 -12.05
CA PHE A 97 -9.31 16.52 -13.35
C PHE A 97 -8.53 15.62 -14.33
N PHE A 98 -9.01 14.39 -14.56
CA PHE A 98 -8.37 13.42 -15.47
C PHE A 98 -6.89 13.11 -15.13
N GLY A 99 -6.51 13.21 -13.86
CA GLY A 99 -5.14 12.92 -13.42
C GLY A 99 -4.17 14.08 -13.50
N LEU A 100 -4.65 15.30 -13.73
CA LEU A 100 -3.85 16.51 -13.65
C LEU A 100 -3.66 16.97 -12.21
N ASP A 101 -4.62 16.70 -11.35
CA ASP A 101 -4.58 17.06 -9.94
C ASP A 101 -4.61 15.80 -9.08
N ARG A 102 -3.71 15.78 -8.11
CA ARG A 102 -3.44 14.66 -7.22
C ARG A 102 -3.26 15.21 -5.82
N THR A 103 -4.07 14.71 -4.90
CA THR A 103 -4.01 15.11 -3.49
C THR A 103 -3.90 13.87 -2.62
N GLN A 104 -3.01 13.91 -1.64
CA GLN A 104 -2.90 12.82 -0.67
C GLN A 104 -4.14 12.83 0.22
N GLY A 105 -4.85 11.71 0.29
CA GLY A 105 -5.99 11.54 1.19
C GLY A 105 -5.56 11.29 2.64
N ASP A 106 -6.55 11.16 3.52
CA ASP A 106 -6.30 10.86 4.92
C ASP A 106 -5.87 9.39 5.12
N PRO A 107 -4.95 9.12 6.06
CA PRO A 107 -4.59 7.76 6.44
C PRO A 107 -5.77 7.04 7.08
N TYR A 108 -5.97 5.77 6.72
CA TYR A 108 -6.99 4.91 7.31
C TYR A 108 -6.39 3.55 7.70
N LEU A 109 -7.00 2.91 8.71
CA LEU A 109 -6.57 1.63 9.25
C LEU A 109 -7.13 0.48 8.40
N ILE A 110 -6.26 -0.42 7.93
CA ILE A 110 -6.63 -1.66 7.24
C ILE A 110 -6.73 -2.81 8.23
N LEU A 111 -5.67 -3.00 9.04
CA LEU A 111 -5.55 -4.12 9.95
C LEU A 111 -5.00 -3.64 11.29
N ARG A 112 -5.54 -4.19 12.39
CA ARG A 112 -4.97 -4.08 13.73
C ARG A 112 -4.95 -5.44 14.39
N CYS A 113 -3.73 -5.87 14.71
CA CYS A 113 -3.44 -7.10 15.40
C CYS A 113 -3.36 -6.77 16.87
N ASN A 114 -4.50 -6.86 17.58
CA ASN A 114 -4.62 -6.51 18.99
C ASN A 114 -3.63 -7.32 19.85
N MET A 115 -2.40 -6.83 19.95
CA MET A 115 -1.35 -7.44 20.75
C MET A 115 -1.26 -6.71 22.09
N PRO A 116 -0.99 -7.44 23.19
CA PRO A 116 -0.67 -6.80 24.45
C PRO A 116 0.62 -5.99 24.24
N THR A 117 0.49 -4.66 24.23
CA THR A 117 1.65 -3.77 24.21
C THR A 117 2.41 -3.94 25.52
N LEU A 118 3.74 -4.04 25.42
CA LEU A 118 4.57 -4.11 26.61
C LEU A 118 4.32 -2.85 27.46
N PRO A 119 4.17 -3.00 28.79
CA PRO A 119 4.03 -1.86 29.66
C PRO A 119 5.27 -0.96 29.48
N LYS A 120 5.05 0.33 29.21
CA LYS A 120 6.11 1.33 29.30
C LYS A 120 6.59 1.35 30.74
N SER A 121 7.82 0.86 30.97
CA SER A 121 8.54 1.02 32.25
C SER A 121 8.97 2.45 32.45
#